data_AF-A0A7C5G6P0-F1
#
_entry.id   AF-A0A7C5G6P0-F1
#
_cell.length_a   1.000
_cell.length_b   1.000
_cell.length_c   1.000
_cell.angle_alpha   90.00
_cell.angle_beta   90.00
_cell.angle_gamma   90.00
#
_symmetry.space_group_name_H-M   'P 1'
#
loop_
_entity.id
_entity.type
_entity.pdbx_description
1 polymer ?
#
loop_
_entity_poly.entity_id
_entity_poly.type
_entity_poly.pdbx_seq_one_letter_code
_entity_poly.pdbx_strand_id
1 'polypeptide(L)'
;MSEVKKLLQESQKKLLDLTLRNSLISYNLKRRNRLIIVDELPNVLYEKLLNSETMKFDPVPYPEIDENEKEIENEEIDEASGFVSAKKHAQKLGISTHEEVPYVENALEPLLANHTDNAIQTLHYPDTLERMLRKRRSDANSAIQEKGTNVLYLAIGFLQWKQSVNSEKILNSPLILIPVQIERGKPDASTGVYTYNLSYTGEDLFSNISLKHKIRNEFGIELPEFNEGDMPEEYFKKINKICDKSKELIGVSRRFALDFFQFNKLLMYLDLASSNWPANRKIEDNPILAEMAGENESPEQSMTFEEIPENVTENMGLVMDADGSQRDAIAQVMRGHNLIIEGPPGTGKSQTIANLIAVALSEGKSVLFVAEKLVALEVVKKRLDAVGLGNFILELHSHKSNKANFYSSLRDRVDLEVSFTSGELDRSIESIEQIKQTINKYLNLLHTQQKTIEQTPYIIFGEVLDREKEEFINLPSESRLLNINRTMLQYLQNELGALEALIKENSGILNSPWNGLETTNAISLDSGIIIELLQEYRDKLQSLAQLFD
;
A
#
# COMPACT_ATOMS: atom_id res chain seq x y z
N MET A 1 2.73 -36.92 -8.59
CA MET A 1 2.75 -35.82 -7.60
C MET A 1 1.79 -34.78 -8.15
N SER A 2 0.89 -34.24 -7.32
CA SER A 2 0.09 -33.08 -7.72
C SER A 2 1.03 -31.95 -8.17
N GLU A 3 0.66 -31.25 -9.23
CA GLU A 3 1.24 -30.02 -9.76
C GLU A 3 1.47 -29.01 -8.63
N VAL A 4 0.50 -28.88 -7.71
CA VAL A 4 0.57 -28.03 -6.51
C VAL A 4 1.77 -28.43 -5.65
N LYS A 5 1.93 -29.72 -5.36
CA LYS A 5 3.06 -30.22 -4.55
C LYS A 5 4.41 -29.91 -5.20
N LYS A 6 4.49 -30.03 -6.53
CA LYS A 6 5.72 -29.71 -7.28
C LYS A 6 6.03 -28.22 -7.20
N LEU A 7 5.04 -27.35 -7.43
CA LEU A 7 5.17 -25.89 -7.32
C LEU A 7 5.57 -25.45 -5.91
N LEU A 8 5.00 -26.05 -4.87
CA LEU A 8 5.36 -25.80 -3.47
C LEU A 8 6.82 -26.18 -3.19
N GLN A 9 7.27 -27.34 -3.65
CA GLN A 9 8.67 -27.77 -3.48
C GLN A 9 9.66 -26.88 -4.24
N GLU A 10 9.32 -26.47 -5.47
CA GLU A 10 10.14 -25.52 -6.24
C GLU A 10 10.21 -24.15 -5.56
N SER A 11 9.09 -23.67 -5.02
CA SER A 11 9.01 -22.39 -4.30
C SER A 11 9.81 -22.43 -2.99
N GLN A 12 9.69 -23.51 -2.21
CA GLN A 12 10.51 -23.73 -1.01
C GLN A 12 12.01 -23.67 -1.32
N LYS A 13 12.47 -24.32 -2.40
CA LYS A 13 13.89 -24.29 -2.80
C LYS A 13 14.36 -22.87 -3.16
N LYS A 14 13.51 -22.06 -3.77
CA LYS A 14 13.82 -20.66 -4.13
C LYS A 14 13.88 -19.73 -2.91
N LEU A 15 13.13 -20.03 -1.85
CA LEU A 15 13.07 -19.21 -0.63
C LEU A 15 14.27 -19.43 0.31
N LEU A 16 14.91 -20.60 0.24
CA LEU A 16 16.01 -20.98 1.11
C LEU A 16 17.36 -20.38 0.62
N ASP A 17 17.62 -19.11 0.94
CA ASP A 17 18.92 -18.49 0.65
C ASP A 17 19.97 -18.84 1.71
N LEU A 18 20.62 -20.00 1.52
CA LEU A 18 21.75 -20.46 2.32
C LEU A 18 23.12 -20.04 1.77
N THR A 19 23.15 -19.04 0.88
CA THR A 19 24.39 -18.57 0.27
C THR A 19 25.15 -17.60 1.19
N LEU A 20 26.45 -17.40 0.93
CA LEU A 20 27.26 -16.40 1.63
C LEU A 20 26.87 -14.94 1.31
N ARG A 21 25.89 -14.72 0.41
CA ARG A 21 25.34 -13.38 0.14
C ARG A 21 24.33 -12.96 1.22
N ASN A 22 23.74 -13.92 1.93
CA ASN A 22 22.81 -13.66 3.00
C ASN A 22 23.56 -13.10 4.23
N SER A 23 23.17 -11.90 4.69
CA SER A 23 23.77 -11.24 5.86
C SER A 23 23.54 -12.00 7.16
N LEU A 24 22.51 -12.86 7.22
CA LEU A 24 22.30 -13.79 8.33
C LEU A 24 23.34 -14.91 8.37
N ILE A 25 24.00 -15.24 7.26
CA ILE A 25 25.00 -16.30 7.20
C ILE A 25 26.41 -15.72 7.21
N SER A 26 26.65 -14.66 6.47
CA SER A 26 27.96 -14.03 6.37
C SER A 26 27.83 -12.51 6.49
N TYR A 27 27.79 -12.02 7.72
CA TYR A 27 27.83 -10.59 8.00
C TYR A 27 29.25 -10.05 7.88
N ASN A 28 29.42 -8.97 7.09
CA ASN A 28 30.72 -8.33 6.92
C ASN A 28 30.97 -7.29 8.02
N LEU A 29 31.63 -7.72 9.09
CA LEU A 29 32.05 -6.84 10.19
C LEU A 29 33.09 -5.79 9.75
N LYS A 30 33.75 -5.92 8.60
CA LYS A 30 34.77 -4.95 8.13
C LYS A 30 34.20 -3.85 7.21
N ARG A 31 32.87 -3.71 7.14
CA ARG A 31 32.21 -2.73 6.27
C ARG A 31 32.46 -1.30 6.77
N ARG A 32 32.92 -0.40 5.88
CA ARG A 32 33.26 1.02 6.19
C ARG A 32 32.12 1.80 6.86
N ASN A 33 30.88 1.66 6.39
CA ASN A 33 29.72 2.43 6.90
C ASN A 33 28.93 1.70 8.01
N ARG A 34 29.61 0.88 8.81
CA ARG A 34 28.98 0.17 9.93
C ARG A 34 28.94 1.08 11.16
N LEU A 35 27.79 1.12 11.83
CA LEU A 35 27.68 1.73 13.16
C LEU A 35 28.45 0.85 14.15
N ILE A 36 29.43 1.44 14.85
CA ILE A 36 30.27 0.72 15.81
C ILE A 36 29.81 1.12 17.20
N ILE A 37 29.14 0.19 17.87
CA ILE A 37 28.72 0.29 19.26
C ILE A 37 29.81 -0.35 20.11
N VAL A 38 30.23 0.34 21.16
CA VAL A 38 31.28 -0.09 22.09
C VAL A 38 30.81 0.11 23.51
N ASP A 39 31.52 -0.53 24.45
CA ASP A 39 31.30 -0.29 25.89
C ASP A 39 29.89 -0.63 26.38
N GLU A 40 29.16 -1.49 25.67
CA GLU A 40 27.83 -1.95 26.06
C GLU A 40 27.85 -3.40 26.53
N LEU A 41 27.13 -3.72 27.61
CA LEU A 41 27.00 -5.09 28.09
C LEU A 41 25.78 -5.77 27.45
N PRO A 42 25.93 -6.97 26.82
CA PRO A 42 24.84 -7.65 26.13
C PRO A 42 23.57 -7.82 26.96
N ASN A 43 23.67 -8.27 28.21
CA ASN A 43 22.50 -8.45 29.09
C ASN A 43 21.85 -7.12 29.47
N VAL A 44 22.64 -6.10 29.81
CA VAL A 44 22.10 -4.81 30.27
C VAL A 44 21.38 -4.09 29.12
N LEU A 45 22.00 -4.06 27.94
CA LEU A 45 21.39 -3.46 26.76
C LEU A 45 20.12 -4.23 26.34
N TYR A 46 20.15 -5.57 26.42
CA TYR A 46 18.99 -6.41 26.16
C TYR A 46 17.84 -6.13 27.13
N GLU A 47 18.09 -6.15 28.44
CA GLU A 47 17.06 -5.91 29.46
C GLU A 47 16.43 -4.52 29.33
N LYS A 48 17.23 -3.46 29.15
CA LYS A 48 16.69 -2.10 28.99
C LYS A 48 15.78 -1.97 27.77
N LEU A 49 16.20 -2.54 26.64
CA LEU A 49 15.38 -2.53 25.42
C LEU A 49 14.07 -3.31 25.61
N LEU A 50 14.10 -4.48 26.26
CA LEU A 50 12.90 -5.28 26.53
C LEU A 50 11.95 -4.60 27.53
N ASN A 51 12.48 -3.83 28.48
CA ASN A 51 11.70 -3.02 29.43
C ASN A 51 11.07 -1.77 28.78
N SER A 52 11.11 -1.66 27.45
CA SER A 52 10.58 -0.53 26.67
C SER A 52 11.27 0.81 26.99
N GLU A 53 12.50 0.77 27.47
CA GLU A 53 13.30 1.98 27.67
C GLU A 53 13.86 2.48 26.34
N THR A 54 13.84 3.79 26.14
CA THR A 54 14.46 4.42 24.97
C THR A 54 15.92 4.71 25.26
N MET A 55 16.81 4.21 24.41
CA MET A 55 18.27 4.36 24.55
C MET A 55 18.79 5.39 23.56
N LYS A 56 19.48 6.43 24.01
CA LYS A 56 20.06 7.49 23.16
C LYS A 56 21.42 7.05 22.61
N PHE A 57 21.69 7.23 21.32
CA PHE A 57 23.05 7.04 20.81
C PHE A 57 23.98 8.19 21.22
N ASP A 58 25.13 7.85 21.80
CA ASP A 58 26.12 8.83 22.24
C ASP A 58 27.36 8.82 21.32
N PRO A 59 27.71 9.97 20.70
CA PRO A 59 28.88 10.08 19.83
C PRO A 59 30.18 10.29 20.63
N VAL A 60 31.31 10.10 19.95
CA VAL A 60 32.59 10.63 20.45
C VAL A 60 32.57 12.14 20.28
N PRO A 61 32.83 12.96 21.32
CA PRO A 61 32.83 14.41 21.18
C PRO A 61 33.95 14.86 20.22
N TYR A 62 33.74 16.00 19.56
CA TYR A 62 34.77 16.58 18.70
C TYR A 62 36.02 16.93 19.53
N PRO A 63 37.24 16.78 18.95
CA PRO A 63 38.44 17.29 19.59
C PRO A 63 38.37 18.82 19.74
N GLU A 64 38.90 19.35 20.83
CA GLU A 64 39.10 20.79 20.97
C GLU A 64 40.11 21.25 19.90
N ILE A 65 39.76 22.29 19.14
CA ILE A 65 40.64 22.84 18.11
C ILE A 65 41.72 23.66 18.82
N ASP A 66 42.91 23.09 18.97
CA ASP A 66 44.09 23.85 19.42
C ASP A 66 44.77 24.46 18.19
N GLU A 67 44.81 25.79 18.08
CA GLU A 67 45.40 26.52 16.94
C GLU A 67 46.91 26.24 16.75
N ASN A 68 47.55 25.54 17.71
CA ASN A 68 48.97 25.22 17.71
C ASN A 68 49.34 23.79 17.24
N GLU A 69 48.39 22.87 17.08
CA GLU A 69 48.69 21.53 16.52
C GLU A 69 48.61 21.56 14.98
N LYS A 70 49.63 22.13 14.35
CA LYS A 70 49.86 21.98 12.91
C LYS A 70 50.18 20.53 12.56
N GLU A 71 49.38 19.99 11.65
CA GLU A 71 49.72 18.93 10.69
C GLU A 71 50.50 17.73 11.26
N ILE A 72 49.77 16.71 11.73
CA ILE A 72 50.32 15.36 11.79
C ILE A 72 50.10 14.70 10.42
N GLU A 73 51.09 14.83 9.55
CA GLU A 73 51.11 14.44 8.12
C GLU A 73 50.88 12.94 7.79
N ASN A 74 50.43 12.09 8.73
CA ASN A 74 50.29 10.64 8.47
C ASN A 74 49.09 9.97 9.18
N GLU A 75 48.05 10.72 9.56
CA GLU A 75 46.91 10.12 10.25
C GLU A 75 45.69 9.94 9.34
N GLU A 76 44.95 8.84 9.52
CA GLU A 76 43.65 8.63 8.87
C GLU A 76 42.68 9.72 9.35
N ILE A 77 42.41 10.68 8.47
CA ILE A 77 41.44 11.77 8.67
C ILE A 77 40.05 11.23 8.37
N ASP A 78 39.08 11.55 9.22
CA ASP A 78 37.67 11.28 8.96
C ASP A 78 37.15 12.27 7.90
N GLU A 79 36.81 11.77 6.71
CA GLU A 79 36.42 12.60 5.55
C GLU A 79 35.19 13.49 5.79
N ALA A 80 34.36 13.16 6.78
CA ALA A 80 33.12 13.87 7.05
C ALA A 80 33.31 15.05 8.00
N SER A 81 34.12 14.85 9.04
CA SER A 81 34.35 15.82 10.11
C SER A 81 35.66 16.60 9.96
N GLY A 82 36.61 16.11 9.16
CA GLY A 82 37.92 16.73 8.94
C GLY A 82 38.92 16.54 10.09
N PHE A 83 38.57 15.75 11.12
CA PHE A 83 39.42 15.49 12.29
C PHE A 83 40.14 14.14 12.21
N VAL A 84 41.10 13.91 13.12
CA VAL A 84 41.72 12.58 13.33
C VAL A 84 40.63 11.53 13.58
N SER A 85 40.80 10.30 13.08
CA SER A 85 39.87 9.17 13.28
C SER A 85 39.28 9.14 14.70
N ALA A 86 37.93 9.09 14.79
CA ALA A 86 37.18 9.06 16.05
C ALA A 86 37.67 7.97 17.03
N LYS A 87 38.19 6.86 16.49
CA LYS A 87 38.78 5.78 17.29
C LYS A 87 40.02 6.24 18.07
N LYS A 88 40.92 7.01 17.45
CA LYS A 88 42.13 7.51 18.15
C LYS A 88 41.76 8.57 19.18
N HIS A 89 40.79 9.42 18.87
CA HIS A 89 40.31 10.43 19.83
C HIS A 89 39.61 9.79 21.04
N ALA A 90 38.78 8.77 20.80
CA ALA A 90 38.18 7.95 21.84
C ALA A 90 39.24 7.33 22.77
N GLN A 91 40.37 6.84 22.24
CA GLN A 91 41.48 6.35 23.06
C GLN A 91 42.10 7.43 23.95
N LYS A 92 42.23 8.67 23.47
CA LYS A 92 42.72 9.81 24.27
C LYS A 92 41.74 10.17 25.40
N LEU A 93 40.44 10.04 25.16
CA LEU A 93 39.37 10.32 26.13
C LEU A 93 39.12 9.16 27.13
N GLY A 94 39.81 8.03 26.98
CA GLY A 94 39.59 6.85 27.81
C GLY A 94 38.35 6.03 27.47
N ILE A 95 37.70 6.30 26.33
CA ILE A 95 36.55 5.52 25.83
C ILE A 95 37.07 4.18 25.27
N SER A 96 36.40 3.08 25.61
CA SER A 96 36.76 1.74 25.13
C SER A 96 36.69 1.68 23.60
N THR A 97 37.79 1.27 22.96
CA THR A 97 37.86 1.13 21.49
C THR A 97 37.80 -0.31 20.98
N HIS A 98 37.60 -1.25 21.91
CA HIS A 98 37.41 -2.65 21.59
C HIS A 98 35.98 -2.88 21.10
N GLU A 99 35.82 -3.28 19.84
CA GLU A 99 34.52 -3.66 19.28
C GLU A 99 33.95 -4.93 19.92
N GLU A 100 34.82 -5.75 20.50
CA GLU A 100 34.48 -6.98 21.17
C GLU A 100 34.42 -6.71 22.67
N VAL A 101 33.20 -6.80 23.21
CA VAL A 101 32.93 -6.47 24.60
C VAL A 101 33.56 -7.53 25.49
N PRO A 102 34.26 -7.15 26.59
CA PRO A 102 34.81 -8.12 27.52
C PRO A 102 33.71 -8.95 28.20
N TYR A 103 34.06 -10.17 28.61
CA TYR A 103 33.19 -11.01 29.42
C TYR A 103 33.40 -10.68 30.90
N VAL A 104 32.32 -10.29 31.57
CA VAL A 104 32.35 -9.91 32.99
C VAL A 104 31.76 -11.07 33.80
N GLU A 105 32.62 -11.95 34.32
CA GLU A 105 32.20 -13.07 35.20
C GLU A 105 31.75 -12.60 36.58
N ASN A 106 32.38 -11.54 37.07
CA ASN A 106 32.14 -10.96 38.38
C ASN A 106 31.88 -9.48 38.16
N ALA A 107 30.62 -9.06 38.32
CA ALA A 107 30.27 -7.67 38.36
C ALA A 107 31.02 -6.98 39.50
N LEU A 108 32.10 -6.28 39.19
CA LEU A 108 32.52 -5.18 40.05
C LEU A 108 31.37 -4.17 39.99
N GLU A 109 30.68 -3.94 41.11
CA GLU A 109 29.63 -2.92 41.25
C GLU A 109 29.91 -1.58 40.53
N PRO A 110 31.16 -1.02 40.50
CA PRO A 110 31.44 0.19 39.73
C PRO A 110 31.29 0.04 38.20
N LEU A 111 31.48 -1.17 37.66
CA LEU A 111 31.38 -1.50 36.24
C LEU A 111 29.94 -1.83 35.81
N LEU A 112 29.00 -1.99 36.74
CA LEU A 112 27.58 -1.98 36.41
C LEU A 112 27.04 -0.55 36.43
N ALA A 113 27.45 0.25 37.43
CA ALA A 113 26.99 1.64 37.57
C ALA A 113 27.23 2.47 36.30
N ASN A 114 28.40 2.33 35.66
CA ASN A 114 28.75 3.06 34.44
C ASN A 114 27.99 2.63 33.18
N HIS A 115 27.26 1.51 33.20
CA HIS A 115 26.52 0.98 32.04
C HIS A 115 25.00 0.92 32.32
N THR A 116 24.53 1.55 33.40
CA THR A 116 23.11 1.64 33.75
C THR A 116 22.42 2.89 33.18
N ASP A 117 23.14 3.74 32.48
CA ASP A 117 22.61 4.93 31.83
C ASP A 117 21.88 4.61 30.51
N ASN A 118 21.02 5.51 30.05
CA ASN A 118 20.23 5.29 28.84
C ASN A 118 20.96 5.74 27.58
N ALA A 119 22.29 5.63 27.57
CA ALA A 119 23.13 5.95 26.43
C ALA A 119 23.67 4.67 25.78
N ILE A 120 23.90 4.73 24.46
CA ILE A 120 24.60 3.69 23.70
C ILE A 120 25.88 4.33 23.18
N GLN A 121 27.02 3.97 23.73
CA GLN A 121 28.29 4.55 23.32
C GLN A 121 28.67 4.09 21.89
N THR A 122 29.04 5.04 21.05
CA THR A 122 29.48 4.77 19.66
C THR A 122 30.87 5.34 19.38
N LEU A 123 31.59 4.77 18.42
CA LEU A 123 32.90 5.25 17.95
C LEU A 123 32.81 6.18 16.72
N HIS A 124 31.79 7.03 16.67
CA HIS A 124 31.56 7.94 15.55
C HIS A 124 31.43 9.37 16.06
N TYR A 125 31.93 10.34 15.29
CA TYR A 125 31.68 11.76 15.57
C TYR A 125 30.19 12.11 15.35
N PRO A 126 29.67 13.19 15.96
CA PRO A 126 28.25 13.54 15.93
C PRO A 126 27.67 13.64 14.51
N ASP A 127 28.34 14.31 13.59
CA ASP A 127 27.92 14.49 12.19
C ASP A 127 27.83 13.16 11.42
N THR A 128 28.84 12.31 11.58
CA THR A 128 28.92 11.00 10.93
C THR A 128 27.87 10.06 11.50
N LEU A 129 27.68 10.09 12.83
CA LEU A 129 26.66 9.33 13.53
C LEU A 129 25.26 9.74 13.07
N GLU A 130 24.94 11.04 13.04
CA GLU A 130 23.65 11.54 12.53
C GLU A 130 23.43 11.08 11.09
N ARG A 131 24.41 11.24 10.19
CA ARG A 131 24.26 10.83 8.79
C ARG A 131 23.97 9.33 8.69
N MET A 132 24.65 8.50 9.48
CA MET A 132 24.47 7.05 9.50
C MET A 132 23.10 6.63 10.06
N LEU A 133 22.64 7.25 11.15
CA LEU A 133 21.36 6.95 11.79
C LEU A 133 20.18 7.50 10.98
N ARG A 134 20.30 8.71 10.43
CA ARG A 134 19.30 9.30 9.52
C ARG A 134 19.05 8.41 8.32
N LYS A 135 20.13 7.91 7.70
CA LYS A 135 20.03 6.99 6.56
C LYS A 135 19.34 5.68 6.94
N ARG A 136 19.79 5.01 8.01
CA ARG A 136 19.17 3.76 8.49
C ARG A 136 17.70 3.96 8.86
N ARG A 137 17.35 5.07 9.50
CA ARG A 137 15.96 5.41 9.83
C ARG A 137 15.12 5.59 8.57
N SER A 138 15.64 6.33 7.58
CA SER A 138 14.93 6.53 6.30
C SER A 138 14.73 5.20 5.57
N ASP A 139 15.78 4.39 5.44
CA ASP A 139 15.73 3.10 4.74
C ASP A 139 14.78 2.12 5.46
N ALA A 140 14.77 2.12 6.81
CA ALA A 140 13.83 1.33 7.61
C ALA A 140 12.38 1.78 7.39
N ASN A 141 12.09 3.07 7.49
CA ASN A 141 10.75 3.61 7.26
C ASN A 141 10.26 3.33 5.84
N SER A 142 11.13 3.44 4.83
CA SER A 142 10.79 3.10 3.45
C SER A 142 10.46 1.61 3.31
N ALA A 143 11.25 0.72 3.90
CA ALA A 143 10.98 -0.72 3.87
C ALA A 143 9.64 -1.08 4.53
N ILE A 144 9.26 -0.37 5.60
CA ILE A 144 7.97 -0.51 6.28
C ILE A 144 6.84 -0.05 5.35
N GLN A 145 6.96 1.12 4.74
CA GLN A 145 5.93 1.64 3.83
C GLN A 145 5.74 0.77 2.59
N GLU A 146 6.84 0.23 2.04
CA GLU A 146 6.83 -0.56 0.81
C GLU A 146 6.40 -2.01 1.04
N LYS A 147 6.87 -2.66 2.11
CA LYS A 147 6.71 -4.11 2.34
C LYS A 147 5.93 -4.47 3.59
N GLY A 148 5.63 -3.50 4.45
CA GLY A 148 4.93 -3.71 5.72
C GLY A 148 5.73 -4.41 6.81
N THR A 149 7.03 -4.65 6.61
CA THR A 149 7.85 -5.45 7.55
C THR A 149 8.98 -4.64 8.16
N ASN A 150 9.20 -4.78 9.48
CA ASN A 150 10.41 -4.25 10.09
C ASN A 150 11.61 -5.09 9.68
N VAL A 151 12.61 -4.43 9.09
CA VAL A 151 13.84 -5.09 8.64
C VAL A 151 15.06 -4.61 9.42
N LEU A 152 14.90 -3.65 10.34
CA LEU A 152 16.00 -3.11 11.14
C LEU A 152 16.11 -3.89 12.46
N TYR A 153 17.27 -4.53 12.67
CA TYR A 153 17.53 -5.28 13.88
C TYR A 153 18.84 -4.86 14.53
N LEU A 154 18.85 -4.92 15.86
CA LEU A 154 20.07 -4.95 16.65
C LEU A 154 20.51 -6.41 16.80
N ALA A 155 21.59 -6.78 16.12
CA ALA A 155 22.24 -8.05 16.30
C ALA A 155 23.11 -8.02 17.56
N ILE A 156 22.91 -8.97 18.47
CA ILE A 156 23.76 -9.19 19.64
C ILE A 156 24.48 -10.53 19.50
N GLY A 157 25.80 -10.48 19.44
CA GLY A 157 26.66 -11.65 19.34
C GLY A 157 26.71 -12.26 17.95
N PHE A 158 27.88 -12.79 17.59
CA PHE A 158 28.12 -13.42 16.31
C PHE A 158 28.79 -14.77 16.49
N LEU A 159 28.29 -15.80 15.81
CA LEU A 159 28.99 -17.07 15.68
C LEU A 159 30.12 -16.91 14.68
N GLN A 160 31.35 -17.17 15.11
CA GLN A 160 32.52 -17.28 14.26
C GLN A 160 32.69 -18.72 13.81
N TRP A 161 32.65 -18.97 12.50
CA TRP A 161 32.77 -20.32 11.95
C TRP A 161 33.43 -20.32 10.58
N LYS A 162 33.84 -21.50 10.13
CA LYS A 162 34.48 -21.74 8.83
C LYS A 162 33.69 -22.78 8.04
N GLN A 163 33.62 -22.62 6.71
CA GLN A 163 32.98 -23.62 5.84
C GLN A 163 33.69 -24.98 5.86
N SER A 164 34.99 -24.96 6.15
CA SER A 164 35.82 -26.15 6.30
C SER A 164 36.97 -25.81 7.24
N VAL A 165 37.49 -26.81 7.95
CA VAL A 165 38.61 -26.67 8.89
C VAL A 165 39.83 -25.99 8.22
N ASN A 166 40.05 -26.26 6.94
CA ASN A 166 41.17 -25.71 6.16
C ASN A 166 40.93 -24.32 5.58
N SER A 167 39.73 -23.74 5.76
CA SER A 167 39.44 -22.40 5.26
C SER A 167 40.10 -21.33 6.12
N GLU A 168 40.76 -20.36 5.48
CA GLU A 168 41.27 -19.17 6.17
C GLU A 168 40.16 -18.15 6.46
N LYS A 169 39.06 -18.20 5.71
CA LYS A 169 37.98 -17.22 5.81
C LYS A 169 37.07 -17.53 6.99
N ILE A 170 37.09 -16.65 8.00
CA ILE A 170 36.17 -16.69 9.13
C ILE A 170 34.89 -15.96 8.75
N LEU A 171 33.76 -16.66 8.85
CA LEU A 171 32.42 -16.13 8.68
C LEU A 171 31.87 -15.70 10.04
N ASN A 172 31.07 -14.63 10.04
CA ASN A 172 30.40 -14.13 11.23
C ASN A 172 28.90 -14.13 10.96
N SER A 173 28.15 -14.86 11.76
CA SER A 173 26.68 -14.93 11.64
C SER A 173 26.04 -14.38 12.90
N PRO A 174 25.09 -13.43 12.81
CA PRO A 174 24.41 -12.90 13.99
C PRO A 174 23.67 -14.02 14.72
N LEU A 175 23.62 -13.95 16.06
CA LEU A 175 23.00 -14.97 16.90
C LEU A 175 21.61 -14.56 17.36
N ILE A 176 21.53 -13.43 18.06
CA ILE A 176 20.30 -12.85 18.60
C ILE A 176 19.99 -11.59 17.79
N LEU A 177 18.76 -11.44 17.34
CA LEU A 177 18.31 -10.32 16.52
C LEU A 177 17.08 -9.70 17.17
N ILE A 178 17.22 -8.46 17.63
CA ILE A 178 16.17 -7.71 18.31
C ILE A 178 15.60 -6.71 17.31
N PRO A 179 14.29 -6.75 17.00
CA PRO A 179 13.66 -5.78 16.12
C PRO A 179 13.61 -4.41 16.82
N VAL A 180 14.18 -3.39 16.19
CA VAL A 180 14.34 -2.07 16.79
C VAL A 180 13.89 -0.97 15.84
N GLN A 181 13.57 0.18 16.41
CA GLN A 181 13.21 1.38 15.69
C GLN A 181 14.10 2.54 16.11
N ILE A 182 14.42 3.41 15.14
CA ILE A 182 15.19 4.64 15.38
C ILE A 182 14.23 5.83 15.34
N GLU A 183 14.19 6.57 16.44
CA GLU A 183 13.45 7.83 16.56
C GLU A 183 14.40 9.02 16.54
N ARG A 184 13.97 10.13 15.94
CA ARG A 184 14.74 11.38 15.93
C ARG A 184 14.32 12.22 17.12
N GLY A 185 15.29 12.53 17.97
CA GLY A 185 15.14 13.43 19.10
C GLY A 185 15.37 14.89 18.73
N LYS A 186 15.56 15.72 19.77
CA LYS A 186 15.83 17.15 19.63
C LYS A 186 17.29 17.37 19.18
N PRO A 187 17.58 18.52 18.52
CA PRO A 187 18.96 18.90 18.26
C PRO A 187 19.70 19.14 19.58
N ASP A 188 20.93 18.66 19.63
CA ASP A 188 21.82 18.91 20.75
C ASP A 188 22.34 20.36 20.68
N ALA A 189 22.23 21.08 21.79
CA ALA A 189 22.63 22.48 21.87
C ALA A 189 24.15 22.68 21.72
N SER A 190 24.95 21.65 22.04
CA SER A 190 26.41 21.71 22.02
C SER A 190 26.99 21.46 20.61
N THR A 191 26.42 20.52 19.87
CA THR A 191 26.93 20.07 18.57
C THR A 191 26.08 20.56 17.39
N GLY A 192 24.85 21.04 17.63
CA GLY A 192 23.91 21.48 16.59
C GLY A 192 23.28 20.33 15.79
N VAL A 193 23.61 19.09 16.12
CA VAL A 193 23.21 17.86 15.42
C VAL A 193 21.98 17.22 16.07
N TYR A 194 21.13 16.56 15.29
CA TYR A 194 19.98 15.85 15.84
C TYR A 194 20.39 14.58 16.60
N THR A 195 19.83 14.43 17.80
CA THR A 195 19.95 13.19 18.58
C THR A 195 19.03 12.10 18.04
N TYR A 196 19.39 10.85 18.26
CA TYR A 196 18.59 9.69 17.84
C TYR A 196 18.50 8.69 18.98
N ASN A 197 17.30 8.13 19.15
CA ASN A 197 17.00 7.14 20.17
C ASN A 197 16.65 5.80 19.51
N LEU A 198 17.04 4.72 20.16
CA LEU A 198 16.72 3.35 19.83
C LEU A 198 15.64 2.85 20.78
N SER A 199 14.60 2.22 20.23
CA SER A 199 13.55 1.54 20.99
C SER A 199 13.31 0.15 20.42
N TYR A 200 12.89 -0.78 21.28
CA TYR A 200 12.38 -2.08 20.86
C TYR A 200 10.97 -1.91 20.29
N THR A 201 10.67 -2.57 19.16
CA THR A 201 9.35 -2.43 18.52
C THR A 201 8.24 -3.22 19.21
N GLY A 202 8.59 -4.15 20.11
CA GLY A 202 7.62 -5.06 20.73
C GLY A 202 7.31 -6.32 19.91
N GLU A 203 7.93 -6.48 18.74
CA GLU A 203 7.86 -7.69 17.90
C GLU A 203 8.72 -8.82 18.48
N ASP A 204 8.33 -10.07 18.24
CA ASP A 204 9.03 -11.25 18.77
C ASP A 204 10.55 -11.23 18.49
N LEU A 205 11.32 -11.78 19.44
CA LEU A 205 12.76 -11.90 19.34
C LEU A 205 13.14 -13.05 18.40
N PHE A 206 14.11 -12.82 17.51
CA PHE A 206 14.52 -13.83 16.56
C PHE A 206 15.91 -14.39 16.88
N SER A 207 15.99 -15.72 17.00
CA SER A 207 17.25 -16.43 16.78
C SER A 207 17.47 -16.64 15.28
N ASN A 208 18.73 -16.70 14.86
CA ASN A 208 19.04 -16.85 13.45
C ASN A 208 18.73 -18.26 12.91
N ILE A 209 17.50 -18.43 12.41
CA ILE A 209 17.01 -19.69 11.85
C ILE A 209 17.80 -20.11 10.60
N SER A 210 18.26 -19.14 9.78
CA SER A 210 19.07 -19.44 8.57
C SER A 210 20.38 -20.08 8.95
N LEU A 211 21.05 -19.56 9.99
CA LEU A 211 22.26 -20.15 10.54
C LEU A 211 22.00 -21.54 11.10
N LYS A 212 20.92 -21.73 11.88
CA LYS A 212 20.54 -23.04 12.43
C LYS A 212 20.39 -24.09 11.34
N HIS A 213 19.66 -23.79 10.27
CA HIS A 213 19.53 -24.71 9.12
C HIS A 213 20.85 -24.93 8.39
N LYS A 214 21.68 -23.89 8.21
CA LYS A 214 22.99 -24.01 7.55
C LYS A 214 23.91 -24.97 8.30
N ILE A 215 24.06 -24.75 9.61
CA ILE A 215 24.93 -25.53 10.47
C ILE A 215 24.42 -26.97 10.63
N ARG A 216 23.09 -27.17 10.72
CA ARG A 216 22.50 -28.51 10.74
C ARG A 216 22.77 -29.27 9.45
N ASN A 217 22.60 -28.63 8.30
CA ASN A 217 22.78 -29.29 7.00
C ASN A 217 24.25 -29.57 6.67
N GLU A 218 25.18 -28.69 7.01
CA GLU A 218 26.60 -28.85 6.68
C GLU A 218 27.39 -29.64 7.73
N PHE A 219 27.07 -29.49 9.01
CA PHE A 219 27.84 -30.08 10.11
C PHE A 219 27.04 -31.06 10.98
N GLY A 220 25.73 -31.19 10.77
CA GLY A 220 24.87 -32.06 11.59
C GLY A 220 24.67 -31.55 13.03
N ILE A 221 25.02 -30.29 13.31
CA ILE A 221 24.95 -29.69 14.65
C ILE A 221 23.63 -28.94 14.79
N GLU A 222 22.89 -29.19 15.87
CA GLU A 222 21.68 -28.44 16.21
C GLU A 222 22.02 -27.31 17.18
N LEU A 223 21.77 -26.06 16.76
CA LEU A 223 21.90 -24.90 17.62
C LEU A 223 20.64 -24.74 18.49
N PRO A 224 20.80 -24.37 19.79
CA PRO A 224 19.68 -24.09 20.68
C PRO A 224 18.90 -22.87 20.19
N GLU A 225 17.62 -22.80 20.53
CA GLU A 225 16.80 -21.60 20.29
C GLU A 225 16.97 -20.61 21.45
N PHE A 226 16.81 -19.33 21.13
CA PHE A 226 16.79 -18.23 22.08
C PHE A 226 15.33 -17.84 22.31
N ASN A 227 14.83 -18.00 23.54
CA ASN A 227 13.43 -17.73 23.88
C ASN A 227 13.28 -16.43 24.66
N GLU A 228 12.04 -15.91 24.70
CA GLU A 228 11.70 -14.80 25.61
C GLU A 228 11.98 -15.20 27.07
N GLY A 229 12.88 -14.47 27.72
CA GLY A 229 13.35 -14.73 29.09
C GLY A 229 14.75 -15.34 29.20
N ASP A 230 15.33 -15.85 28.10
CA ASP A 230 16.76 -16.19 28.08
C ASP A 230 17.62 -14.90 28.12
N MET A 231 18.77 -14.97 28.81
CA MET A 231 19.76 -13.89 28.80
C MET A 231 20.82 -14.13 27.71
N PRO A 232 21.23 -13.09 26.95
CA PRO A 232 22.25 -13.21 25.91
C PRO A 232 23.54 -13.92 26.35
N GLU A 233 24.04 -13.60 27.54
CA GLU A 233 25.26 -14.21 28.09
C GLU A 233 25.13 -15.71 28.34
N GLU A 234 23.98 -16.15 28.88
CA GLU A 234 23.72 -17.57 29.11
C GLU A 234 23.61 -18.33 27.80
N TYR A 235 22.99 -17.72 26.80
CA TYR A 235 22.91 -18.26 25.46
C TYR A 235 24.29 -18.37 24.79
N PHE A 236 25.16 -17.37 24.94
CA PHE A 236 26.54 -17.44 24.44
C PHE A 236 27.33 -18.58 25.09
N LYS A 237 27.14 -18.82 26.40
CA LYS A 237 27.73 -19.98 27.08
C LYS A 237 27.22 -21.31 26.52
N LYS A 238 25.91 -21.43 26.28
CA LYS A 238 25.30 -22.63 25.68
C LYS A 238 25.91 -22.91 24.30
N ILE A 239 26.08 -21.88 23.48
CA ILE A 239 26.69 -22.01 22.14
C ILE A 239 28.18 -22.33 22.23
N ASN A 240 28.96 -21.64 23.06
CA ASN A 240 30.39 -21.91 23.19
C ASN A 240 30.68 -23.36 23.61
N LYS A 241 29.85 -23.96 24.49
CA LYS A 241 29.93 -25.39 24.84
C LYS A 241 29.72 -26.34 23.65
N ILE A 242 29.01 -25.90 22.62
CA ILE A 242 28.80 -26.65 21.36
C ILE A 242 30.01 -26.42 20.43
N CYS A 243 30.53 -25.20 20.39
CA CYS A 243 31.74 -24.85 19.65
C CYS A 243 32.94 -25.67 20.14
N ASP A 244 33.09 -25.89 21.44
CA ASP A 244 34.18 -26.70 22.01
C ASP A 244 34.23 -28.14 21.46
N LYS A 245 33.11 -28.65 20.96
CA LYS A 245 33.00 -30.01 20.40
C LYS A 245 33.27 -30.08 18.90
N SER A 246 33.39 -28.94 18.21
CA SER A 246 33.43 -28.86 16.74
C SER A 246 34.58 -27.97 16.28
N LYS A 247 35.41 -28.45 15.34
CA LYS A 247 36.61 -27.68 14.92
C LYS A 247 36.28 -26.54 13.95
N GLU A 248 35.12 -26.62 13.32
CA GLU A 248 34.61 -25.66 12.33
C GLU A 248 33.97 -24.43 12.99
N LEU A 249 33.48 -24.59 14.23
CA LEU A 249 32.91 -23.52 15.04
C LEU A 249 34.00 -22.96 15.97
N ILE A 250 34.42 -21.72 15.73
CA ILE A 250 35.53 -21.10 16.48
C ILE A 250 35.05 -20.63 17.85
N GLY A 251 33.88 -20.00 17.92
CA GLY A 251 33.33 -19.45 19.14
C GLY A 251 32.36 -18.29 18.90
N VAL A 252 31.85 -17.73 19.98
CA VAL A 252 30.98 -16.55 19.96
C VAL A 252 31.78 -15.26 20.13
N SER A 253 31.63 -14.34 19.20
CA SER A 253 32.16 -12.97 19.30
C SER A 253 31.10 -12.02 19.85
N ARG A 254 31.47 -11.25 20.88
CA ARG A 254 30.58 -10.37 21.64
C ARG A 254 30.52 -8.98 21.01
N ARG A 255 29.91 -8.89 19.84
CA ARG A 255 29.77 -7.64 19.08
C ARG A 255 28.32 -7.31 18.82
N PHE A 256 28.06 -6.02 18.62
CA PHE A 256 26.77 -5.52 18.20
C PHE A 256 26.80 -5.10 16.73
N ALA A 257 25.67 -5.22 16.05
CA ALA A 257 25.47 -4.57 14.77
C ALA A 257 24.03 -4.08 14.61
N LEU A 258 23.88 -2.82 14.23
CA LEU A 258 22.59 -2.25 13.84
C LEU A 258 22.52 -2.19 12.31
N ASP A 259 21.79 -3.14 11.72
CA ASP A 259 21.72 -3.28 10.27
C ASP A 259 20.41 -3.96 9.84
N PHE A 260 20.24 -4.07 8.52
CA PHE A 260 19.08 -4.68 7.91
C PHE A 260 19.24 -6.19 7.74
N PHE A 261 18.29 -6.95 8.28
CA PHE A 261 18.25 -8.41 8.16
C PHE A 261 16.88 -8.83 7.61
N GLN A 262 16.88 -9.70 6.59
CA GLN A 262 15.65 -10.13 5.91
C GLN A 262 15.30 -11.57 6.32
N PHE A 263 14.30 -11.73 7.17
CA PHE A 263 13.84 -13.04 7.67
C PHE A 263 12.71 -13.67 6.85
N ASN A 264 11.92 -12.85 6.16
CA ASN A 264 10.61 -13.24 5.64
C ASN A 264 10.66 -14.50 4.77
N LYS A 265 11.73 -14.68 3.98
CA LYS A 265 11.86 -15.82 3.08
C LYS A 265 11.92 -17.16 3.82
N LEU A 266 12.59 -17.21 4.98
CA LEU A 266 12.74 -18.46 5.72
C LEU A 266 11.49 -18.79 6.55
N LEU A 267 10.78 -17.77 7.06
CA LEU A 267 9.46 -17.98 7.65
C LEU A 267 8.47 -18.51 6.61
N MET A 268 8.42 -17.90 5.42
CA MET A 268 7.63 -18.42 4.29
C MET A 268 8.03 -19.85 3.92
N TYR A 269 9.33 -20.19 3.95
CA TYR A 269 9.77 -21.57 3.71
C TYR A 269 9.19 -22.55 4.74
N LEU A 270 9.18 -22.18 6.03
CA LEU A 270 8.56 -22.98 7.09
C LEU A 270 7.05 -23.07 6.90
N ASP A 271 6.38 -21.97 6.53
CA ASP A 271 4.93 -21.95 6.29
C ASP A 271 4.52 -22.84 5.12
N LEU A 272 5.36 -22.94 4.07
CA LEU A 272 5.09 -23.82 2.94
C LEU A 272 5.35 -25.30 3.26
N ALA A 273 6.00 -25.64 4.38
CA ALA A 273 6.33 -27.01 4.73
C ALA A 273 5.07 -27.78 5.13
N SER A 274 4.71 -28.82 4.36
CA SER A 274 3.51 -29.63 4.58
C SER A 274 3.45 -30.28 5.98
N SER A 275 4.58 -30.43 6.66
CA SER A 275 4.67 -30.94 8.04
C SER A 275 4.09 -29.98 9.09
N ASN A 276 4.06 -28.68 8.79
CA ASN A 276 3.60 -27.66 9.71
C ASN A 276 2.08 -27.43 9.63
N TRP A 277 1.41 -28.06 8.67
CA TRP A 277 -0.04 -27.97 8.50
C TRP A 277 -0.76 -29.14 9.18
N PRO A 278 -1.97 -28.90 9.74
CA PRO A 278 -2.81 -29.96 10.28
C PRO A 278 -3.07 -31.08 9.26
N ALA A 279 -3.10 -32.33 9.72
CA ALA A 279 -3.26 -33.49 8.83
C ALA A 279 -4.55 -33.46 7.99
N ASN A 280 -5.59 -32.76 8.46
CA ASN A 280 -6.90 -32.58 7.80
C ASN A 280 -6.99 -31.32 6.91
N ARG A 281 -5.96 -30.46 6.89
CA ARG A 281 -5.91 -29.22 6.12
C ARG A 281 -4.50 -28.98 5.63
N LYS A 282 -3.98 -29.86 4.80
CA LYS A 282 -2.66 -29.64 4.20
C LYS A 282 -2.77 -28.54 3.15
N ILE A 283 -1.71 -27.75 3.02
CA ILE A 283 -1.60 -26.74 1.97
C ILE A 283 -1.73 -27.34 0.57
N GLU A 284 -1.27 -28.57 0.38
CA GLU A 284 -1.37 -29.31 -0.89
C GLU A 284 -2.82 -29.60 -1.32
N ASP A 285 -3.75 -29.66 -0.37
CA ASP A 285 -5.15 -30.01 -0.60
C ASP A 285 -6.04 -28.76 -0.77
N ASN A 286 -5.46 -27.57 -0.89
CA ASN A 286 -6.20 -26.32 -1.00
C ASN A 286 -6.80 -26.15 -2.41
N PRO A 287 -8.14 -25.99 -2.55
CA PRO A 287 -8.81 -25.93 -3.85
C PRO A 287 -8.39 -24.71 -4.69
N ILE A 288 -8.09 -23.57 -4.05
CA ILE A 288 -7.64 -22.35 -4.74
C ILE A 288 -6.24 -22.55 -5.32
N LEU A 289 -5.35 -23.22 -4.57
CA LEU A 289 -4.00 -23.52 -5.08
C LEU A 289 -4.05 -24.52 -6.23
N ALA A 290 -4.97 -25.49 -6.19
CA ALA A 290 -5.20 -26.42 -7.29
C ALA A 290 -5.72 -25.70 -8.55
N GLU A 291 -6.65 -24.74 -8.40
CA GLU A 291 -7.15 -23.89 -9.49
C GLU A 291 -6.00 -23.03 -10.08
N MET A 292 -5.22 -22.35 -9.23
CA MET A 292 -4.06 -21.55 -9.67
C MET A 292 -2.95 -22.39 -10.32
N ALA A 293 -2.81 -23.65 -9.93
CA ALA A 293 -1.86 -24.60 -10.53
C ALA A 293 -2.36 -25.21 -11.85
N GLY A 294 -3.62 -24.95 -12.24
CA GLY A 294 -4.23 -25.51 -13.44
C GLY A 294 -4.70 -26.96 -13.31
N GLU A 295 -4.81 -27.51 -12.10
CA GLU A 295 -5.29 -28.89 -11.89
C GLU A 295 -6.81 -29.01 -12.04
N ASN A 296 -7.54 -27.89 -11.91
CA ASN A 296 -8.99 -27.81 -12.02
C ASN A 296 -9.42 -26.89 -13.16
N GLU A 297 -8.90 -27.09 -14.38
CA GLU A 297 -9.58 -26.57 -15.58
C GLU A 297 -10.91 -27.32 -15.72
N SER A 298 -11.96 -26.85 -15.05
CA SER A 298 -13.33 -27.19 -15.41
C SER A 298 -13.66 -26.39 -16.67
N PRO A 299 -13.78 -27.00 -17.86
CA PRO A 299 -13.97 -26.27 -19.11
C PRO A 299 -15.34 -25.57 -19.20
N GLU A 300 -16.26 -25.87 -18.27
CA GLU A 300 -17.64 -25.38 -18.29
C GLU A 300 -17.89 -24.15 -17.39
N GLN A 301 -16.93 -23.75 -16.56
CA GLN A 301 -16.99 -22.49 -15.79
C GLN A 301 -16.07 -21.42 -16.39
N SER A 302 -15.98 -21.38 -17.72
CA SER A 302 -15.67 -20.12 -18.40
C SER A 302 -16.73 -19.13 -17.93
N MET A 303 -16.34 -18.26 -17.00
CA MET A 303 -17.18 -17.24 -16.40
C MET A 303 -17.65 -16.28 -17.48
N THR A 304 -18.72 -16.62 -18.19
CA THR A 304 -19.68 -15.60 -18.59
C THR A 304 -20.04 -14.90 -17.30
N PHE A 305 -19.61 -13.65 -17.18
CA PHE A 305 -20.02 -12.74 -16.12
C PHE A 305 -21.54 -12.83 -16.07
N GLU A 306 -22.09 -13.60 -15.12
CA GLU A 306 -23.54 -13.76 -15.03
C GLU A 306 -24.09 -12.35 -14.78
N GLU A 307 -24.93 -11.87 -15.70
CA GLU A 307 -25.71 -10.67 -15.44
C GLU A 307 -26.56 -10.95 -14.20
N ILE A 308 -26.17 -10.32 -13.09
CA ILE A 308 -26.89 -10.46 -11.84
C ILE A 308 -28.14 -9.57 -11.95
N PRO A 309 -29.33 -10.08 -11.63
CA PRO A 309 -30.54 -9.26 -11.61
C PRO A 309 -30.34 -8.04 -10.70
N GLU A 310 -30.71 -6.84 -11.16
CA GLU A 310 -30.54 -5.57 -10.43
C GLU A 310 -31.10 -5.63 -9.00
N ASN A 311 -32.20 -6.34 -8.80
CA ASN A 311 -32.85 -6.54 -7.51
C ASN A 311 -31.90 -7.14 -6.44
N VAL A 312 -30.93 -7.96 -6.86
CA VAL A 312 -29.96 -8.62 -5.98
C VAL A 312 -28.81 -7.67 -5.63
N THR A 313 -28.35 -6.87 -6.59
CA THR A 313 -27.28 -5.88 -6.37
C THR A 313 -27.77 -4.66 -5.58
N GLU A 314 -29.06 -4.33 -5.65
CA GLU A 314 -29.64 -3.21 -4.91
C GLU A 314 -29.87 -3.47 -3.42
N ASN A 315 -30.06 -4.73 -3.01
CA ASN A 315 -30.33 -5.10 -1.62
C ASN A 315 -29.06 -5.29 -0.77
N MET A 316 -27.88 -5.00 -1.34
CA MET A 316 -26.62 -5.11 -0.61
C MET A 316 -26.46 -3.96 0.38
N GLY A 317 -25.97 -4.26 1.57
CA GLY A 317 -25.58 -3.28 2.59
C GLY A 317 -24.32 -2.49 2.20
N LEU A 318 -24.36 -1.77 1.09
CA LEU A 318 -23.28 -0.91 0.64
C LEU A 318 -23.17 0.30 1.57
N VAL A 319 -21.95 0.60 2.00
CA VAL A 319 -21.66 1.70 2.93
C VAL A 319 -21.06 2.92 2.22
N MET A 320 -20.73 2.77 0.94
CA MET A 320 -20.23 3.81 0.04
C MET A 320 -20.89 3.69 -1.33
N ASP A 321 -20.82 4.76 -2.13
CA ASP A 321 -21.33 4.73 -3.50
C ASP A 321 -20.68 3.60 -4.32
N ALA A 322 -21.43 3.03 -5.25
CA ALA A 322 -20.91 2.04 -6.19
C ALA A 322 -21.69 2.13 -7.50
N ASP A 323 -20.96 2.15 -8.62
CA ASP A 323 -21.54 1.99 -9.96
C ASP A 323 -21.98 0.53 -10.19
N GLY A 324 -22.71 0.29 -11.29
CA GLY A 324 -23.23 -1.05 -11.62
C GLY A 324 -22.13 -2.11 -11.67
N SER A 325 -21.00 -1.82 -12.31
CA SER A 325 -19.88 -2.77 -12.45
C SER A 325 -19.26 -3.16 -11.11
N GLN A 326 -19.14 -2.20 -10.18
CA GLN A 326 -18.66 -2.44 -8.82
C GLN A 326 -19.66 -3.29 -8.02
N ARG A 327 -20.96 -3.04 -8.17
CA ARG A 327 -22.01 -3.83 -7.50
C ARG A 327 -22.04 -5.26 -8.00
N ASP A 328 -21.93 -5.46 -9.31
CA ASP A 328 -21.90 -6.79 -9.91
C ASP A 328 -20.69 -7.59 -9.42
N ALA A 329 -19.52 -6.97 -9.39
CA ALA A 329 -18.31 -7.58 -8.84
C ALA A 329 -18.52 -8.02 -7.37
N ILE A 330 -19.15 -7.18 -6.53
CA ILE A 330 -19.45 -7.53 -5.14
C ILE A 330 -20.43 -8.71 -5.07
N ALA A 331 -21.48 -8.74 -5.89
CA ALA A 331 -22.43 -9.87 -5.93
C ALA A 331 -21.76 -11.18 -6.28
N GLN A 332 -20.90 -11.18 -7.31
CA GLN A 332 -20.17 -12.37 -7.73
C GLN A 332 -19.31 -12.93 -6.58
N VAL A 333 -18.60 -12.07 -5.84
CA VAL A 333 -17.82 -12.53 -4.66
C VAL A 333 -18.75 -13.10 -3.58
N MET A 334 -19.91 -12.48 -3.32
CA MET A 334 -20.83 -13.00 -2.31
C MET A 334 -21.43 -14.36 -2.64
N ARG A 335 -21.55 -14.69 -3.94
CA ARG A 335 -21.93 -16.02 -4.44
C ARG A 335 -20.81 -17.06 -4.35
N GLY A 336 -19.59 -16.66 -3.97
CA GLY A 336 -18.45 -17.55 -3.77
C GLY A 336 -17.50 -17.66 -4.98
N HIS A 337 -17.61 -16.76 -5.96
CA HIS A 337 -16.71 -16.75 -7.12
C HIS A 337 -15.35 -16.09 -6.80
N ASN A 338 -14.28 -16.66 -7.36
CA ASN A 338 -12.94 -16.07 -7.38
C ASN A 338 -12.86 -15.04 -8.52
N LEU A 339 -12.47 -13.79 -8.22
CA LEU A 339 -12.48 -12.69 -9.20
C LEU A 339 -11.15 -11.94 -9.26
N ILE A 340 -10.79 -11.51 -10.46
CA ILE A 340 -9.73 -10.53 -10.70
C ILE A 340 -10.40 -9.23 -11.13
N ILE A 341 -10.25 -8.17 -10.34
CA ILE A 341 -10.82 -6.85 -10.62
C ILE A 341 -9.71 -5.91 -11.11
N GLU A 342 -9.72 -5.62 -12.39
CA GLU A 342 -8.85 -4.60 -12.99
C GLU A 342 -9.55 -3.25 -13.10
N GLY A 343 -8.79 -2.16 -13.06
CA GLY A 343 -9.36 -0.82 -13.09
C GLY A 343 -8.28 0.25 -13.24
N PRO A 344 -8.45 1.26 -14.09
CA PRO A 344 -7.53 2.40 -14.16
C PRO A 344 -7.39 3.15 -12.82
N PRO A 345 -6.34 3.96 -12.62
CA PRO A 345 -6.22 4.85 -11.47
C PRO A 345 -7.45 5.76 -11.34
N GLY A 346 -7.98 5.90 -10.13
CA GLY A 346 -9.15 6.75 -9.86
C GLY A 346 -10.52 6.07 -10.00
N THR A 347 -10.59 4.82 -10.45
CA THR A 347 -11.86 4.07 -10.62
C THR A 347 -12.49 3.52 -9.34
N GLY A 348 -12.12 4.04 -8.17
CA GLY A 348 -12.76 3.65 -6.91
C GLY A 348 -12.42 2.24 -6.39
N LYS A 349 -11.34 1.59 -6.83
CA LYS A 349 -10.95 0.24 -6.33
C LYS A 349 -11.01 0.08 -4.81
N SER A 350 -10.43 1.02 -4.06
CA SER A 350 -10.43 0.98 -2.59
C SER A 350 -11.83 1.15 -1.98
N GLN A 351 -12.73 1.84 -2.70
CA GLN A 351 -14.13 1.97 -2.34
C GLN A 351 -14.90 0.67 -2.61
N THR A 352 -14.65 0.02 -3.75
CA THR A 352 -15.18 -1.33 -4.04
C THR A 352 -14.73 -2.35 -2.99
N ILE A 353 -13.46 -2.32 -2.57
CA ILE A 353 -12.94 -3.19 -1.50
C ILE A 353 -13.64 -2.91 -0.17
N ALA A 354 -13.81 -1.64 0.21
CA ALA A 354 -14.49 -1.28 1.45
C ALA A 354 -15.95 -1.75 1.47
N ASN A 355 -16.68 -1.56 0.36
CA ASN A 355 -18.04 -2.07 0.21
C ASN A 355 -18.09 -3.61 0.27
N LEU A 356 -17.16 -4.29 -0.38
CA LEU A 356 -17.08 -5.76 -0.34
C LEU A 356 -16.90 -6.26 1.10
N ILE A 357 -15.99 -5.64 1.87
CA ILE A 357 -15.76 -5.97 3.28
C ILE A 357 -17.03 -5.72 4.10
N ALA A 358 -17.68 -4.57 3.91
CA ALA A 358 -18.89 -4.21 4.65
C ALA A 358 -20.05 -5.20 4.39
N VAL A 359 -20.29 -5.57 3.13
CA VAL A 359 -21.33 -6.54 2.78
C VAL A 359 -21.00 -7.92 3.37
N ALA A 360 -19.73 -8.35 3.33
CA ALA A 360 -19.32 -9.63 3.91
C ALA A 360 -19.54 -9.66 5.43
N LEU A 361 -19.21 -8.55 6.11
CA LEU A 361 -19.46 -8.38 7.53
C LEU A 361 -20.96 -8.42 7.85
N SER A 362 -21.82 -7.80 7.02
CA SER A 362 -23.28 -7.84 7.20
C SER A 362 -23.87 -9.25 7.09
N GLU A 363 -23.22 -10.13 6.31
CA GLU A 363 -23.59 -11.55 6.19
C GLU A 363 -22.94 -12.43 7.29
N GLY A 364 -22.24 -11.84 8.25
CA GLY A 364 -21.56 -12.56 9.33
C GLY A 364 -20.31 -13.32 8.89
N LYS A 365 -19.72 -12.99 7.73
CA LYS A 365 -18.48 -13.60 7.24
C LYS A 365 -17.25 -12.93 7.84
N SER A 366 -16.19 -13.71 8.04
CA SER A 366 -14.85 -13.19 8.38
C SER A 366 -14.07 -12.85 7.12
N VAL A 367 -13.39 -11.71 7.08
CA VAL A 367 -12.61 -11.26 5.93
C VAL A 367 -11.13 -11.09 6.30
N LEU A 368 -10.24 -11.71 5.53
CA LEU A 368 -8.80 -11.44 5.58
C LEU A 368 -8.42 -10.57 4.39
N PHE A 369 -8.10 -9.29 4.67
CA PHE A 369 -7.63 -8.37 3.64
C PHE A 369 -6.09 -8.30 3.66
N VAL A 370 -5.47 -8.62 2.51
CA VAL A 370 -4.02 -8.63 2.33
C VAL A 370 -3.66 -7.68 1.19
N ALA A 371 -2.62 -6.87 1.39
CA ALA A 371 -2.05 -6.01 0.36
C ALA A 371 -0.53 -5.94 0.50
N GLU A 372 0.16 -5.65 -0.60
CA GLU A 372 1.62 -5.53 -0.61
C GLU A 372 2.11 -4.29 0.16
N LYS A 373 1.39 -3.17 0.03
CA LYS A 373 1.79 -1.87 0.61
C LYS A 373 0.91 -1.48 1.78
N LEU A 374 1.53 -0.99 2.86
CA LEU A 374 0.79 -0.51 4.03
C LEU A 374 -0.20 0.62 3.69
N VAL A 375 0.17 1.51 2.77
CA VAL A 375 -0.69 2.62 2.36
C VAL A 375 -2.03 2.12 1.80
N ALA A 376 -2.05 0.99 1.09
CA ALA A 376 -3.30 0.41 0.59
C ALA A 376 -4.21 -0.07 1.73
N LEU A 377 -3.61 -0.67 2.77
CA LEU A 377 -4.31 -1.11 3.98
C LEU A 377 -4.89 0.08 4.75
N GLU A 378 -4.07 1.12 4.95
CA GLU A 378 -4.48 2.34 5.66
C GLU A 378 -5.62 3.09 4.94
N VAL A 379 -5.60 3.13 3.60
CA VAL A 379 -6.65 3.79 2.81
C VAL A 379 -7.99 3.09 2.97
N VAL A 380 -8.02 1.76 2.90
CA VAL A 380 -9.25 0.99 3.09
C VAL A 380 -9.73 1.09 4.54
N LYS A 381 -8.82 0.99 5.51
CA LYS A 381 -9.15 1.14 6.92
C LYS A 381 -9.77 2.51 7.23
N LYS A 382 -9.16 3.61 6.76
CA LYS A 382 -9.72 4.97 6.93
C LYS A 382 -11.14 5.10 6.36
N ARG A 383 -11.44 4.42 5.25
CA ARG A 383 -12.80 4.42 4.67
C ARG A 383 -13.78 3.67 5.56
N LEU A 384 -13.39 2.51 6.06
CA LEU A 384 -14.21 1.72 6.98
C LEU A 384 -14.40 2.44 8.34
N ASP A 385 -13.35 3.09 8.86
CA ASP A 385 -13.43 3.94 10.06
C ASP A 385 -14.45 5.07 9.85
N ALA A 386 -14.43 5.73 8.68
CA ALA A 386 -15.33 6.84 8.35
C ALA A 386 -16.81 6.43 8.30
N VAL A 387 -17.11 5.16 8.01
CA VAL A 387 -18.47 4.60 8.03
C VAL A 387 -18.80 3.87 9.34
N GLY A 388 -17.95 4.00 10.37
CA GLY A 388 -18.17 3.41 11.70
C GLY A 388 -17.85 1.92 11.81
N LEU A 389 -17.25 1.31 10.79
CA LEU A 389 -16.86 -0.10 10.79
C LEU A 389 -15.46 -0.36 11.35
N GLY A 390 -14.74 0.68 11.77
CA GLY A 390 -13.37 0.58 12.29
C GLY A 390 -13.20 -0.41 13.45
N ASN A 391 -14.18 -0.47 14.35
CA ASN A 391 -14.14 -1.36 15.51
C ASN A 391 -14.20 -2.85 15.12
N PHE A 392 -14.70 -3.19 13.93
CA PHE A 392 -14.75 -4.57 13.45
C PHE A 392 -13.43 -5.03 12.81
N ILE A 393 -12.45 -4.14 12.63
CA ILE A 393 -11.21 -4.42 11.91
C ILE A 393 -10.09 -4.74 12.88
N LEU A 394 -9.48 -5.92 12.78
CA LEU A 394 -8.23 -6.24 13.48
C LEU A 394 -7.03 -5.99 12.56
N GLU A 395 -6.19 -5.02 12.92
CA GLU A 395 -4.92 -4.79 12.23
C GLU A 395 -3.88 -5.81 12.69
N LEU A 396 -3.26 -6.51 11.74
CA LEU A 396 -2.20 -7.49 12.02
C LEU A 396 -0.80 -6.93 11.70
N HIS A 397 -0.66 -5.62 11.45
CA HIS A 397 0.61 -5.02 11.07
C HIS A 397 1.48 -4.75 12.31
N SER A 398 2.75 -5.15 12.22
CA SER A 398 3.67 -5.24 13.35
C SER A 398 4.16 -3.89 13.90
N HIS A 399 3.93 -2.79 13.18
CA HIS A 399 4.50 -1.46 13.47
C HIS A 399 3.78 -0.61 14.52
N LYS A 400 2.60 -1.05 14.99
CA LYS A 400 1.84 -0.35 16.06
C LYS A 400 1.23 -1.27 17.10
N SER A 401 1.50 -2.56 17.00
CA SER A 401 0.98 -3.59 17.90
C SER A 401 1.81 -3.65 19.17
N ASN A 402 1.97 -2.51 19.85
CA ASN A 402 2.24 -2.53 21.27
C ASN A 402 1.12 -3.40 21.87
N LYS A 403 1.46 -4.50 22.56
CA LYS A 403 0.47 -5.43 23.13
C LYS A 403 -0.65 -4.66 23.85
N ALA A 404 -0.31 -3.53 24.48
CA ALA A 404 -1.25 -2.56 25.05
C ALA A 404 -2.31 -2.01 24.07
N ASN A 405 -1.93 -1.54 22.88
CA ASN A 405 -2.84 -1.04 21.85
C ASN A 405 -3.74 -2.16 21.29
N PHE A 406 -3.20 -3.36 21.16
CA PHE A 406 -3.98 -4.52 20.75
C PHE A 406 -5.06 -4.83 21.80
N TYR A 407 -4.69 -4.93 23.08
CA TYR A 407 -5.62 -5.17 24.17
C TYR A 407 -6.64 -4.04 24.35
N SER A 408 -6.24 -2.77 24.16
CA SER A 408 -7.19 -1.65 24.19
C SER A 408 -8.20 -1.78 23.04
N SER A 409 -7.74 -2.08 21.82
CA SER A 409 -8.64 -2.26 20.68
C SER A 409 -9.59 -3.45 20.83
N LEU A 410 -9.20 -4.48 21.58
CA LEU A 410 -10.09 -5.59 21.93
C LEU A 410 -11.11 -5.19 22.99
N ARG A 411 -10.70 -4.45 24.02
CA ARG A 411 -11.60 -3.92 25.04
C ARG A 411 -12.67 -3.03 24.41
N ASP A 412 -12.27 -2.09 23.56
CA ASP A 412 -13.19 -1.17 22.88
C ASP A 412 -14.28 -1.90 22.07
N ARG A 413 -13.97 -3.10 21.56
CA ARG A 413 -14.93 -3.97 20.84
C ARG A 413 -15.87 -4.71 21.77
N VAL A 414 -15.36 -5.22 22.89
CA VAL A 414 -16.15 -5.96 23.88
C VAL A 414 -17.12 -5.01 24.57
N ASP A 415 -16.71 -3.78 24.82
CA ASP A 415 -17.50 -2.75 25.49
C ASP A 415 -18.47 -2.02 24.52
N LEU A 416 -18.49 -2.42 23.24
CA LEU A 416 -19.30 -1.77 22.21
C LEU A 416 -20.78 -2.12 22.36
N GLU A 417 -21.56 -1.23 22.97
CA GLU A 417 -23.02 -1.31 23.00
C GLU A 417 -23.62 -0.61 21.76
N VAL A 418 -24.29 -1.38 20.89
CA VAL A 418 -25.00 -0.81 19.74
C VAL A 418 -26.47 -0.57 20.09
N SER A 419 -26.84 0.70 20.19
CA SER A 419 -28.23 1.13 20.32
C SER A 419 -28.77 1.50 18.93
N PHE A 420 -29.77 0.77 18.43
CA PHE A 420 -30.46 1.11 17.19
C PHE A 420 -31.78 1.84 17.49
N THR A 421 -31.95 3.05 16.95
CA THR A 421 -33.28 3.68 16.79
C THR A 421 -33.92 3.13 15.52
N SER A 422 -34.58 1.98 15.63
CA SER A 422 -35.16 1.22 14.50
C SER A 422 -36.11 2.03 13.62
N GLY A 423 -36.87 2.98 14.17
CA GLY A 423 -37.92 3.68 13.42
C GLY A 423 -37.45 4.74 12.41
N GLU A 424 -36.23 5.26 12.49
CA GLU A 424 -35.73 6.28 11.55
C GLU A 424 -35.11 5.65 10.30
N LEU A 425 -34.38 4.55 10.47
CA LEU A 425 -33.73 3.82 9.37
C LEU A 425 -34.76 3.28 8.38
N ASP A 426 -35.82 2.63 8.88
CA ASP A 426 -36.87 2.07 8.04
C ASP A 426 -37.54 3.15 7.16
N ARG A 427 -37.79 4.35 7.72
CA ARG A 427 -38.35 5.48 6.97
C ARG A 427 -37.40 5.99 5.88
N SER A 428 -36.10 6.07 6.18
CA SER A 428 -35.10 6.47 5.20
C SER A 428 -35.00 5.46 4.05
N ILE A 429 -35.04 4.16 4.36
CA ILE A 429 -35.05 3.08 3.35
C ILE A 429 -36.29 3.20 2.46
N GLU A 430 -37.48 3.36 3.05
CA GLU A 430 -38.73 3.54 2.30
C GLU A 430 -38.68 4.76 1.39
N SER A 431 -38.15 5.89 1.87
CA SER A 431 -38.01 7.11 1.07
C SER A 431 -37.07 6.92 -0.11
N ILE A 432 -35.96 6.18 0.07
CA ILE A 432 -35.00 5.88 -1.01
C ILE A 432 -35.67 5.01 -2.08
N GLU A 433 -36.39 3.97 -1.66
CA GLU A 433 -37.11 3.09 -2.58
C GLU A 433 -38.18 3.83 -3.40
N GLN A 434 -38.91 4.77 -2.79
CA GLN A 434 -39.86 5.62 -3.51
C GLN A 434 -39.19 6.50 -4.58
N ILE A 435 -38.04 7.10 -4.25
CA ILE A 435 -37.26 7.92 -5.19
C ILE A 435 -36.76 7.07 -6.36
N LYS A 436 -36.18 5.89 -6.07
CA LYS A 436 -35.74 4.94 -7.10
C LYS A 436 -36.87 4.55 -8.05
N GLN A 437 -38.02 4.15 -7.50
CA GLN A 437 -39.19 3.79 -8.30
C GLN A 437 -39.64 4.94 -9.21
N THR A 438 -39.57 6.18 -8.73
CA THR A 438 -39.93 7.37 -9.51
C THR A 438 -38.96 7.58 -10.68
N ILE A 439 -37.65 7.47 -10.43
CA ILE A 439 -36.60 7.62 -11.46
C ILE A 439 -36.70 6.49 -12.49
N ASN A 440 -36.83 5.24 -12.05
CA ASN A 440 -36.94 4.09 -12.94
C ASN A 440 -38.22 4.15 -13.78
N LYS A 441 -39.33 4.62 -13.21
CA LYS A 441 -40.56 4.88 -13.96
C LYS A 441 -40.35 5.92 -15.05
N TYR A 442 -39.64 7.02 -14.75
CA TYR A 442 -39.32 8.04 -15.74
C TYR A 442 -38.42 7.52 -16.87
N LEU A 443 -37.35 6.79 -16.54
CA LEU A 443 -36.47 6.15 -17.53
C LEU A 443 -37.25 5.17 -18.41
N ASN A 444 -38.08 4.31 -17.81
CA ASN A 444 -38.93 3.40 -18.56
C ASN A 444 -39.87 4.15 -19.51
N LEU A 445 -40.47 5.26 -19.08
CA LEU A 445 -41.31 6.10 -19.95
C LEU A 445 -40.52 6.71 -21.13
N LEU A 446 -39.27 7.15 -20.90
CA LEU A 446 -38.40 7.68 -21.95
C LEU A 446 -38.02 6.64 -23.02
N HIS A 447 -37.89 5.37 -22.62
CA HIS A 447 -37.51 4.27 -23.51
C HIS A 447 -38.70 3.44 -24.01
N THR A 448 -39.92 3.72 -23.56
CA THR A 448 -41.12 3.07 -24.07
C THR A 448 -41.54 3.67 -25.42
N GLN A 449 -41.76 2.82 -26.42
CA GLN A 449 -42.28 3.26 -27.73
C GLN A 449 -43.68 3.85 -27.59
N GLN A 450 -43.85 5.06 -28.12
CA GLN A 450 -45.16 5.70 -28.20
C GLN A 450 -45.93 5.16 -29.41
N LYS A 451 -47.15 4.68 -29.19
CA LYS A 451 -47.97 4.03 -30.24
C LYS A 451 -48.24 4.89 -31.47
N THR A 452 -48.20 6.21 -31.32
CA THR A 452 -48.54 7.16 -32.39
C THR A 452 -47.37 7.48 -33.31
N ILE A 453 -46.13 7.43 -32.80
CA ILE A 453 -44.91 7.85 -33.50
C ILE A 453 -43.98 6.65 -33.75
N GLU A 454 -44.26 5.49 -33.13
CA GLU A 454 -43.44 4.26 -33.16
C GLU A 454 -41.98 4.45 -32.70
N GLN A 455 -41.67 5.63 -32.15
CA GLN A 455 -40.37 6.01 -31.61
C GLN A 455 -40.45 6.21 -30.09
N THR A 456 -39.29 6.20 -29.45
CA THR A 456 -39.16 6.47 -28.02
C THR A 456 -38.95 7.97 -27.80
N PRO A 457 -39.47 8.56 -26.71
CA PRO A 457 -39.17 9.95 -26.34
C PRO A 457 -37.68 10.26 -26.31
N TYR A 458 -36.84 9.30 -25.90
CA TYR A 458 -35.38 9.43 -25.93
C TYR A 458 -34.83 9.75 -27.33
N ILE A 459 -35.30 9.03 -28.36
CA ILE A 459 -34.88 9.27 -29.75
C ILE A 459 -35.36 10.65 -30.22
N ILE A 460 -36.63 10.99 -29.92
CA ILE A 460 -37.23 12.26 -30.31
C ILE A 460 -36.45 13.44 -29.70
N PHE A 461 -36.08 13.36 -28.41
CA PHE A 461 -35.28 14.40 -27.77
C PHE A 461 -33.87 14.50 -28.35
N GLY A 462 -33.25 13.38 -28.70
CA GLY A 462 -31.97 13.36 -29.41
C GLY A 462 -32.05 14.05 -30.76
N GLU A 463 -33.06 13.72 -31.57
CA GLU A 463 -33.28 14.33 -32.89
C GLU A 463 -33.56 15.85 -32.79
N VAL A 464 -34.33 16.29 -31.80
CA VAL A 464 -34.61 17.72 -31.56
C VAL A 464 -33.32 18.46 -31.17
N LEU A 465 -32.53 17.91 -30.25
CA LEU A 465 -31.26 18.50 -29.81
C LEU A 465 -30.22 18.58 -30.93
N ASP A 466 -30.19 17.59 -31.82
CA ASP A 466 -29.27 17.62 -32.97
C ASP A 466 -29.73 18.63 -34.02
N ARG A 467 -31.04 18.78 -34.23
CA ARG A 467 -31.59 19.85 -35.09
C ARG A 467 -31.41 21.25 -34.50
N GLU A 468 -31.42 21.41 -33.18
CA GLU A 468 -31.17 22.70 -32.52
C GLU A 468 -29.72 23.18 -32.71
N LYS A 469 -28.77 22.24 -32.93
CA LYS A 469 -27.37 22.57 -33.27
C LYS A 469 -27.17 22.90 -34.75
N GLU A 470 -28.11 22.53 -35.61
CA GLU A 470 -28.08 22.92 -37.02
C GLU A 470 -28.65 24.34 -37.14
N GLU A 471 -27.81 25.30 -37.57
CA GLU A 471 -28.31 26.63 -37.93
C GLU A 471 -29.32 26.48 -39.08
N PHE A 472 -30.59 26.64 -38.74
CA PHE A 472 -31.72 26.41 -39.63
C PHE A 472 -31.63 27.24 -40.93
N ILE A 473 -30.91 28.37 -40.90
CA ILE A 473 -30.50 29.14 -42.07
C ILE A 473 -29.12 29.75 -41.80
N ASN A 474 -28.08 29.22 -42.43
CA ASN A 474 -26.75 29.85 -42.42
C ASN A 474 -26.76 31.04 -43.39
N LEU A 475 -27.26 32.19 -42.94
CA LEU A 475 -27.28 33.43 -43.72
C LEU A 475 -25.82 33.80 -44.07
N PRO A 476 -25.48 34.00 -45.37
CA PRO A 476 -24.13 34.35 -45.74
C PRO A 476 -23.70 35.66 -45.05
N SER A 477 -22.53 35.64 -44.40
CA SER A 477 -21.91 36.84 -43.82
C SER A 477 -21.78 37.96 -44.86
N GLU A 478 -21.73 39.23 -44.44
CA GLU A 478 -21.66 40.41 -45.34
C GLU A 478 -20.60 40.29 -46.46
N SER A 479 -19.49 39.58 -46.17
CA SER A 479 -18.41 39.27 -47.11
C SER A 479 -18.77 38.27 -48.22
N ARG A 480 -19.76 37.39 -48.01
CA ARG A 480 -20.28 36.42 -49.00
C ARG A 480 -21.37 37.00 -49.91
N LEU A 481 -22.03 38.10 -49.51
CA LEU A 481 -23.00 38.81 -50.35
C LEU A 481 -22.36 39.39 -51.64
N LEU A 482 -21.05 39.64 -51.62
CA LEU A 482 -20.28 40.09 -52.79
C LEU A 482 -19.94 38.97 -53.77
N ASN A 483 -20.05 37.69 -53.37
CA ASN A 483 -19.72 36.51 -54.16
C ASN A 483 -20.93 35.57 -54.33
N ILE A 484 -22.13 36.14 -54.47
CA ILE A 484 -23.36 35.36 -54.72
C ILE A 484 -23.20 34.65 -56.08
N ASN A 485 -23.28 33.32 -56.06
CA ASN A 485 -23.31 32.49 -57.26
C ASN A 485 -24.69 31.84 -57.43
N ARG A 486 -25.02 31.43 -58.65
CA ARG A 486 -26.32 30.82 -58.99
C ARG A 486 -26.63 29.58 -58.13
N THR A 487 -25.62 28.79 -57.82
CA THR A 487 -25.73 27.58 -57.00
C THR A 487 -26.18 27.89 -55.57
N MET A 488 -25.68 28.97 -54.97
CA MET A 488 -26.08 29.42 -53.64
C MET A 488 -27.52 29.97 -53.63
N LEU A 489 -27.92 30.69 -54.68
CA LEU A 489 -29.30 31.16 -54.83
C LEU A 489 -30.29 29.99 -54.99
N GLN A 490 -29.93 28.97 -55.77
CA GLN A 490 -30.73 27.73 -55.89
C GLN A 490 -30.79 26.93 -54.58
N TYR A 491 -29.69 26.87 -53.83
CA TYR A 491 -29.68 26.23 -52.51
C TYR A 491 -30.66 26.93 -51.55
N LEU A 492 -30.57 28.26 -51.43
CA LEU A 492 -31.50 29.05 -50.60
C LEU A 492 -32.95 28.92 -51.07
N GLN A 493 -33.19 28.84 -52.38
CA GLN A 493 -34.52 28.64 -52.93
C GLN A 493 -35.10 27.27 -52.53
N ASN A 494 -34.29 26.21 -52.54
CA ASN A 494 -34.71 24.87 -52.14
C ASN A 494 -34.98 24.78 -50.64
N GLU A 495 -34.12 25.38 -49.80
CA GLU A 495 -34.32 25.45 -48.35
C GLU A 495 -35.60 26.21 -47.98
N LEU A 496 -35.82 27.38 -48.59
CA LEU A 496 -37.06 28.15 -48.40
C LEU A 496 -38.29 27.39 -48.88
N GLY A 497 -38.17 26.59 -49.94
CA GLY A 497 -39.25 25.72 -50.44
C GLY A 497 -39.55 24.54 -49.53
N ALA A 498 -38.52 23.91 -48.94
CA ALA A 498 -38.68 22.85 -47.94
C ALA A 498 -39.37 23.39 -46.68
N LEU A 499 -38.99 24.59 -46.26
CA LEU A 499 -39.61 25.35 -45.18
C LEU A 499 -41.09 25.65 -45.42
N GLU A 500 -41.42 26.14 -46.63
CA GLU A 500 -42.80 26.40 -47.05
C GLU A 500 -43.65 25.12 -46.99
N ALA A 501 -43.12 24.00 -47.48
CA ALA A 501 -43.83 22.71 -47.47
C ALA A 501 -44.07 22.21 -46.03
N LEU A 502 -43.07 22.35 -45.16
CA LEU A 502 -43.15 21.92 -43.76
C LEU A 502 -44.21 22.71 -42.98
N ILE A 503 -44.28 24.03 -43.19
CA ILE A 503 -45.29 24.91 -42.56
C ILE A 503 -46.70 24.63 -43.13
N LYS A 504 -46.81 24.26 -44.41
CA LYS A 504 -48.09 23.88 -45.05
C LYS A 504 -48.65 22.56 -44.55
N GLU A 505 -47.81 21.54 -44.35
CA GLU A 505 -48.26 20.23 -43.86
C GLU A 505 -48.68 20.27 -42.40
N ASN A 506 -48.11 21.17 -41.61
CA ASN A 506 -48.30 21.17 -40.17
C ASN A 506 -48.42 22.59 -39.62
N SER A 507 -49.59 23.20 -39.86
CA SER A 507 -49.92 24.59 -39.48
C SER A 507 -49.81 24.89 -37.98
N GLY A 508 -49.77 23.86 -37.14
CA GLY A 508 -49.56 23.96 -35.69
C GLY A 508 -48.09 23.99 -35.24
N ILE A 509 -47.10 23.91 -36.15
CA ILE A 509 -45.66 23.93 -35.80
C ILE A 509 -45.27 25.14 -34.96
N LEU A 510 -45.93 26.29 -35.17
CA LEU A 510 -45.69 27.53 -34.41
C LEU A 510 -46.17 27.45 -32.94
N ASN A 511 -47.00 26.46 -32.59
CA ASN A 511 -47.50 26.24 -31.22
C ASN A 511 -46.78 25.09 -30.49
N SER A 512 -45.73 24.49 -31.08
CA SER A 512 -45.03 23.38 -30.43
C SER A 512 -44.23 23.88 -29.22
N PRO A 513 -44.43 23.29 -28.02
CA PRO A 513 -43.67 23.65 -26.81
C PRO A 513 -42.18 23.26 -26.89
N TRP A 514 -41.75 22.61 -27.97
CA TRP A 514 -40.37 22.16 -28.21
C TRP A 514 -39.53 23.13 -29.03
N ASN A 515 -40.06 24.29 -29.38
CA ASN A 515 -39.32 25.28 -30.17
C ASN A 515 -38.72 26.33 -29.23
N GLY A 516 -37.40 26.32 -29.00
CA GLY A 516 -36.65 27.26 -28.17
C GLY A 516 -36.64 28.72 -28.66
N LEU A 517 -37.63 29.11 -29.48
CA LEU A 517 -37.89 30.47 -29.92
C LEU A 517 -39.04 31.03 -29.08
N GLU A 518 -38.77 31.95 -28.15
CA GLU A 518 -39.80 32.78 -27.53
C GLU A 518 -40.41 33.73 -28.58
N THR A 519 -41.29 33.21 -29.44
CA THR A 519 -42.06 34.06 -30.35
C THR A 519 -43.18 34.72 -29.55
N THR A 520 -42.91 35.90 -29.01
CA THR A 520 -43.85 36.65 -28.17
C THR A 520 -45.09 37.15 -28.90
N ASN A 521 -45.20 37.01 -30.24
CA ASN A 521 -46.32 37.56 -31.02
C ASN A 521 -46.77 36.74 -32.25
N ALA A 522 -46.27 35.52 -32.49
CA ALA A 522 -46.72 34.74 -33.66
C ALA A 522 -47.93 33.86 -33.28
N ILE A 523 -49.12 34.20 -33.78
CA ILE A 523 -50.35 33.43 -33.60
C ILE A 523 -50.53 32.53 -34.82
N SER A 524 -51.24 31.40 -34.72
CA SER A 524 -51.52 30.47 -35.84
C SER A 524 -52.13 31.11 -37.10
N LEU A 525 -52.64 32.34 -37.03
CA LEU A 525 -53.08 33.13 -38.18
C LEU A 525 -51.92 33.69 -39.03
N ASP A 526 -50.73 33.82 -38.46
CA ASP A 526 -49.54 34.39 -39.12
C ASP A 526 -48.84 33.39 -40.05
N SER A 527 -49.21 32.10 -39.99
CA SER A 527 -48.63 31.08 -40.89
C SER A 527 -48.93 31.40 -42.36
N GLY A 528 -50.11 31.97 -42.65
CA GLY A 528 -50.47 32.42 -44.00
C GLY A 528 -49.57 33.56 -44.48
N ILE A 529 -49.34 34.56 -43.62
CA ILE A 529 -48.48 35.72 -43.90
C ILE A 529 -47.02 35.28 -44.10
N ILE A 530 -46.53 34.35 -43.27
CA ILE A 530 -45.18 33.80 -43.38
C ILE A 530 -45.02 33.02 -44.69
N ILE A 531 -46.01 32.20 -45.07
CA ILE A 531 -46.00 31.50 -46.37
C ILE A 531 -45.98 32.49 -47.53
N GLU A 532 -46.81 33.55 -47.48
CA GLU A 532 -46.82 34.59 -48.52
C GLU A 532 -45.47 35.31 -48.62
N LEU A 533 -44.85 35.68 -47.50
CA LEU A 533 -43.52 36.29 -47.48
C LEU A 533 -42.45 35.33 -48.02
N LEU A 534 -42.47 34.05 -47.63
CA LEU A 534 -41.53 33.05 -48.14
C LEU A 534 -41.67 32.86 -49.65
N GLN A 535 -42.90 32.85 -50.18
CA GLN A 535 -43.17 32.82 -51.62
C GLN A 535 -42.64 34.09 -52.31
N GLU A 536 -42.89 35.27 -51.75
CA GLU A 536 -42.39 36.53 -52.31
C GLU A 536 -40.85 36.58 -52.33
N TYR A 537 -40.19 36.12 -51.27
CA TYR A 537 -38.73 36.02 -51.21
C TYR A 537 -38.18 34.99 -52.19
N ARG A 538 -38.84 33.84 -52.35
CA ARG A 538 -38.47 32.81 -53.32
C ARG A 538 -38.58 33.33 -54.75
N ASP A 539 -39.64 34.06 -55.08
CA ASP A 539 -39.85 34.65 -56.40
C ASP A 539 -38.82 35.76 -56.69
N LYS A 540 -38.51 36.60 -55.69
CA LYS A 540 -37.43 37.59 -55.80
C LYS A 540 -36.07 36.93 -56.00
N LEU A 541 -35.75 35.86 -55.26
CA LEU A 541 -34.51 35.09 -55.43
C LEU A 541 -34.44 34.42 -56.80
N GLN A 542 -35.55 33.93 -57.34
CA GLN A 542 -35.62 33.38 -58.68
C GLN A 542 -35.37 34.45 -59.75
N SER A 543 -35.94 35.64 -59.59
CA SER A 543 -35.70 36.77 -60.48
C SER A 543 -34.23 37.24 -60.43
N LEU A 544 -33.62 37.23 -59.25
CA LEU A 544 -32.19 37.52 -59.06
C LEU A 544 -31.31 36.44 -59.69
N ALA A 545 -31.67 35.16 -59.57
CA ALA A 545 -30.91 34.07 -60.18
C ALA A 545 -30.95 34.11 -61.73
N GLN A 546 -32.02 34.64 -62.32
CA GLN A 546 -32.15 34.88 -63.76
C GLN A 546 -31.32 36.06 -64.25
N LEU A 547 -30.99 37.03 -63.39
CA LEU A 547 -30.10 38.17 -63.72
C LEU A 547 -28.61 37.80 -63.76
N PHE A 548 -28.25 36.58 -63.35
CA PHE A 548 -26.89 36.02 -63.45
C PHE A 548 -26.65 35.20 -64.74
N ASP A 549 -27.65 35.08 -65.63
CA ASP A 549 -27.52 34.64 -67.03
C ASP A 549 -27.24 35.86 -67.93
#